data_AF-A0A0C3QK18-F1
#
_entry.id   AF-A0A0C3QK18-F1
#
_cell.length_a   1.000
_cell.length_b   1.000
_cell.length_c   1.000
_cell.angle_alpha   90.00
_cell.angle_beta   90.00
_cell.angle_gamma   90.00
#
_symmetry.space_group_name_H-M   'P 1'
#
loop_
_entity.id
_entity.type
_entity.pdbx_description
1 polymer ?
#
loop_
_entity_poly.entity_id
_entity_poly.type
_entity_poly.pdbx_seq_one_letter_code
_entity_poly.pdbx_strand_id
1 'polypeptide(L)'
;MSQTLRQGSGDSGPDEYQIVNLKALVSPPSSPSDDDPPIHHLPTEILLEVVRYYSHRDARIRDLVRLALVCGRWSILVQDATVLWTTINAAEGPAMVRKALQMAKDASVDLTFNAKTAQMKRKVFFNCIGERVGQWRTLVLLIQWSVRDFILGDGDLQSVAPTEPGGASLIC
;
A
#
# COMPACT_ATOMS: atom_id res chain seq x y z
N MET A 1 -3.68 -37.49 29.19
CA MET A 1 -3.01 -38.22 28.09
C MET A 1 -1.81 -37.40 27.64
N SER A 2 -0.63 -37.96 27.92
CA SER A 2 0.77 -37.70 27.50
C SER A 2 1.05 -36.46 26.64
N GLN A 3 1.81 -35.47 27.12
CA GLN A 3 3.29 -35.37 27.09
C GLN A 3 3.92 -35.71 25.72
N THR A 4 4.58 -34.74 25.07
CA THR A 4 5.96 -34.91 24.56
C THR A 4 6.67 -33.57 24.42
N LEU A 5 7.66 -33.38 25.28
CA LEU A 5 8.71 -32.37 25.25
C LEU A 5 9.72 -32.74 24.15
N ARG A 6 10.10 -31.82 23.25
CA ARG A 6 11.31 -31.98 22.43
C ARG A 6 12.18 -30.74 22.54
N GLN A 7 13.07 -30.83 23.51
CA GLN A 7 14.23 -29.99 23.73
C GLN A 7 15.35 -30.52 22.83
N GLY A 8 15.79 -29.70 21.88
CA GLY A 8 16.93 -29.99 21.01
C GLY A 8 18.04 -28.98 21.26
N SER A 9 18.94 -29.33 22.17
CA SER A 9 20.25 -28.70 22.31
C SER A 9 21.15 -29.18 21.18
N GLY A 10 21.45 -28.28 20.24
CA GLY A 10 22.52 -28.43 19.27
C GLY A 10 23.63 -27.44 19.59
N ASP A 11 24.50 -27.86 20.50
CA ASP A 11 25.81 -27.27 20.79
C ASP A 11 26.79 -27.75 19.69
N SER A 12 27.38 -26.82 18.92
CA SER A 12 28.56 -27.05 18.09
C SER A 12 29.08 -25.75 17.46
N GLY A 13 30.25 -25.30 17.94
CA GLY A 13 31.28 -24.70 17.10
C GLY A 13 31.36 -23.16 17.10
N PRO A 14 32.34 -22.56 17.80
CA PRO A 14 32.78 -21.22 17.48
C PRO A 14 33.67 -21.29 16.24
N ASP A 15 33.07 -21.13 15.06
CA ASP A 15 33.86 -20.81 13.86
C ASP A 15 34.41 -19.40 14.03
N GLU A 16 35.71 -19.38 14.27
CA GLU A 16 36.60 -18.25 14.35
C GLU A 16 36.58 -17.49 13.01
N TYR A 17 35.62 -16.58 12.86
CA TYR A 17 35.62 -15.61 11.78
C TYR A 17 36.83 -14.70 11.97
N GLN A 18 37.89 -14.99 11.23
CA GLN A 18 39.02 -14.08 11.08
C GLN A 18 38.50 -12.72 10.62
N ILE A 19 38.46 -11.78 11.55
CA ILE A 19 38.27 -10.36 11.27
C ILE A 19 39.53 -9.93 10.54
N VAL A 20 39.54 -10.12 9.22
CA VAL A 20 40.49 -9.45 8.32
C VAL A 20 40.30 -7.96 8.54
N ASN A 21 41.28 -7.37 9.20
CA ASN A 21 41.40 -5.95 9.45
C ASN A 21 41.63 -5.27 8.10
N LEU A 22 40.55 -5.10 7.34
CA LEU A 22 40.45 -4.20 6.19
C LEU A 22 40.53 -2.76 6.73
N LYS A 23 41.68 -2.39 7.27
CA LYS A 23 42.14 -1.01 7.29
C LYS A 23 42.37 -0.63 5.83
N ALA A 24 41.27 -0.33 5.16
CA ALA A 24 41.06 0.97 4.55
C ALA A 24 42.35 1.57 3.97
N LEU A 25 42.81 1.01 2.86
CA LEU A 25 43.35 1.83 1.77
C LEU A 25 42.18 2.65 1.22
N VAL A 26 41.70 3.60 2.02
CA VAL A 26 40.80 4.65 1.57
C VAL A 26 41.68 5.52 0.71
N SER A 27 41.62 5.27 -0.59
CA SER A 27 42.13 6.20 -1.58
C SER A 27 41.59 7.59 -1.23
N PRO A 28 42.43 8.64 -1.27
CA PRO A 28 41.94 10.00 -1.08
C PRO A 28 40.76 10.23 -2.04
N PRO A 29 39.71 10.96 -1.60
CA PRO A 29 38.56 11.23 -2.46
C PRO A 29 39.09 11.87 -3.73
N SER A 30 39.01 11.12 -4.83
CA SER A 30 39.31 11.62 -6.16
C SER A 30 38.49 12.88 -6.32
N SER A 31 39.18 13.99 -6.61
CA SER A 31 38.57 15.28 -6.91
C SER A 31 37.33 15.05 -7.77
N PRO A 32 36.19 15.72 -7.49
CA PRO A 32 34.98 15.53 -8.29
C PRO A 32 35.37 15.73 -9.75
N SER A 33 35.31 14.65 -10.53
CA SER A 33 35.54 14.71 -11.95
C SER A 33 34.48 15.64 -12.52
N ASP A 34 34.89 16.62 -13.32
CA ASP A 34 34.02 17.60 -14.01
C ASP A 34 32.95 16.94 -14.93
N ASP A 35 32.95 15.61 -14.99
CA ASP A 35 32.02 14.76 -15.74
C ASP A 35 30.80 14.30 -14.92
N ASP A 36 30.71 14.62 -13.62
CA ASP A 36 29.53 14.26 -12.83
C ASP A 36 28.29 15.02 -13.33
N PRO A 37 27.16 14.32 -13.58
CA PRO A 37 25.99 15.00 -14.11
C PRO A 37 25.49 16.08 -13.13
N PRO A 38 25.02 17.25 -13.61
CA PRO A 38 24.66 18.41 -12.77
C PRO A 38 23.74 18.10 -11.58
N ILE A 39 22.93 17.05 -11.71
CA ILE A 39 22.01 16.59 -10.68
C ILE A 39 22.70 16.08 -9.40
N HIS A 40 23.94 15.64 -9.48
CA HIS A 40 24.71 15.17 -8.33
C HIS A 40 25.17 16.33 -7.43
N HIS A 41 25.21 17.56 -7.96
CA HIS A 41 25.60 18.75 -7.19
C HIS A 41 24.43 19.43 -6.48
N LEU A 42 23.19 19.08 -6.81
CA LEU A 42 22.02 19.65 -6.12
C LEU A 42 21.92 19.11 -4.69
N PRO A 43 21.55 19.91 -3.68
CA PRO A 43 21.20 19.40 -2.36
C PRO A 43 19.99 18.45 -2.41
N THR A 44 19.94 17.49 -1.49
CA THR A 44 18.87 16.48 -1.44
C THR A 44 17.51 17.12 -1.18
N GLU A 45 17.47 18.22 -0.43
CA GLU A 45 16.28 19.00 -0.10
C GLU A 45 15.65 19.61 -1.35
N ILE A 46 16.49 20.12 -2.27
CA ILE A 46 16.02 20.71 -3.53
C ILE A 46 15.44 19.63 -4.44
N LEU A 47 16.12 18.48 -4.53
CA LEU A 47 15.60 17.35 -5.29
C LEU A 47 14.26 16.87 -4.73
N LEU A 48 14.13 16.79 -3.41
CA LEU A 48 12.89 16.38 -2.76
C LEU A 48 11.75 17.36 -3.05
N GLU A 49 11.99 18.66 -3.00
CA GLU A 49 10.98 19.67 -3.35
C GLU A 49 10.56 19.60 -4.82
N VAL A 50 11.48 19.29 -5.75
CA VAL A 50 11.15 19.03 -7.16
C VAL A 50 10.21 17.82 -7.27
N VAL A 51 10.52 16.71 -6.57
CA VAL A 51 9.67 15.51 -6.59
C VAL A 51 8.31 15.82 -6.00
N ARG A 52 8.27 16.51 -4.86
CA ARG A 52 7.04 16.86 -4.16
C ARG A 52 6.14 17.73 -5.04
N TYR A 53 6.71 18.73 -5.70
CA TYR A 53 5.98 19.60 -6.62
C TYR A 53 5.41 18.81 -7.81
N TYR A 54 6.19 17.88 -8.38
CA TYR A 54 5.72 16.99 -9.43
C TYR A 54 4.59 16.08 -8.95
N SER A 55 4.73 15.50 -7.75
CA SER A 55 3.74 14.63 -7.11
C SER A 55 2.42 15.31 -6.79
N HIS A 56 2.44 16.57 -6.39
CA HIS A 56 1.23 17.27 -5.98
C HIS A 56 0.26 17.57 -7.13
N ARG A 57 0.77 17.64 -8.37
CA ARG A 57 -0.04 18.07 -9.52
C ARG A 57 -0.82 16.95 -10.19
N ASP A 58 -0.34 15.72 -10.12
CA ASP A 58 -1.00 14.52 -10.69
C ASP A 58 -0.14 13.26 -10.61
N ALA A 59 1.09 13.32 -10.04
CA ALA A 59 1.98 12.18 -10.18
C ALA A 59 1.44 10.98 -9.41
N ARG A 60 1.40 9.88 -10.15
CA ARG A 60 0.96 8.60 -9.67
C ARG A 60 2.06 7.98 -8.83
N ILE A 61 1.72 7.08 -7.91
CA ILE A 61 2.72 6.26 -7.19
C ILE A 61 3.68 5.58 -8.18
N ARG A 62 3.16 5.23 -9.37
CA ARG A 62 3.95 4.70 -10.49
C ARG A 62 5.10 5.63 -10.93
N ASP A 63 4.90 6.93 -10.92
CA ASP A 63 5.93 7.88 -11.36
C ASP A 63 7.05 7.99 -10.33
N LEU A 64 6.73 7.90 -9.03
CA LEU A 64 7.74 7.76 -7.98
C LEU A 64 8.57 6.49 -8.17
N VAL A 65 7.93 5.37 -8.50
CA VAL A 65 8.63 4.12 -8.80
C VAL A 65 9.56 4.28 -10.01
N ARG A 66 9.14 5.01 -11.05
CA ARG A 66 9.99 5.31 -12.21
C ARG A 66 11.15 6.22 -11.86
N LEU A 67 10.94 7.25 -11.02
CA LEU A 67 12.00 8.14 -10.56
C LEU A 67 13.07 7.37 -9.79
N ALA A 68 12.67 6.39 -8.96
CA ALA A 68 13.62 5.53 -8.25
C ALA A 68 14.53 4.69 -9.18
N LEU A 69 14.19 4.54 -10.47
CA LEU A 69 14.99 3.81 -11.45
C LEU A 69 15.99 4.69 -12.21
N VAL A 70 15.99 6.01 -12.01
CA VAL A 70 16.86 6.95 -12.75
C VAL A 70 18.33 6.75 -12.38
N CYS A 71 18.67 6.88 -11.10
CA CYS A 71 19.99 6.55 -10.57
C CYS A 71 19.89 6.21 -9.08
N GLY A 72 20.98 5.70 -8.48
CA GLY A 72 21.01 5.32 -7.07
C GLY A 72 20.58 6.45 -6.12
N ARG A 73 20.97 7.69 -6.42
CA ARG A 73 20.59 8.86 -5.62
C ARG A 73 19.08 9.09 -5.58
N TRP A 74 18.39 8.99 -6.72
CA TRP A 74 16.94 9.10 -6.79
C TRP A 74 16.23 7.96 -6.07
N SER A 75 16.78 6.74 -6.18
CA SER A 75 16.25 5.58 -5.47
C SER A 75 16.24 5.78 -3.96
N ILE A 76 17.36 6.23 -3.39
CA ILE A 76 17.49 6.52 -1.96
C ILE A 76 16.52 7.65 -1.57
N LEU A 77 16.54 8.76 -2.30
CA LEU A 77 15.68 9.92 -2.01
C LEU A 77 14.20 9.54 -1.99
N VAL A 78 13.73 8.83 -3.02
CA VAL A 78 12.32 8.43 -3.13
C VAL A 78 11.94 7.42 -2.06
N GLN A 79 12.83 6.51 -1.69
CA GLN A 79 12.54 5.49 -0.67
C GLN A 79 12.53 6.07 0.76
N ASP A 80 13.43 6.99 1.07
CA ASP A 80 13.55 7.56 2.42
C ASP A 80 12.51 8.65 2.70
N ALA A 81 12.03 9.34 1.65
CA ALA A 81 11.06 10.41 1.78
C ALA A 81 9.62 9.87 1.95
N THR A 82 9.25 9.54 3.18
CA THR A 82 7.90 9.04 3.55
C THR A 82 6.77 9.96 3.08
N VAL A 83 6.99 11.28 3.07
CA VAL A 83 6.03 12.30 2.62
C VAL A 83 5.59 12.12 1.16
N LEU A 84 6.38 11.47 0.31
CA LEU A 84 6.01 11.21 -1.08
C LEU A 84 4.98 10.08 -1.20
N TRP A 85 4.82 9.26 -0.16
CA TRP A 85 3.97 8.07 -0.15
C TRP A 85 2.68 8.25 0.66
N THR A 86 2.43 9.44 1.20
CA THR A 86 1.25 9.69 2.04
C THR A 86 -0.05 9.81 1.24
N THR A 87 0.02 10.14 -0.06
CA THR A 87 -1.17 10.26 -0.91
C THR A 87 -1.41 8.95 -1.66
N ILE A 88 -2.48 8.24 -1.32
CA ILE A 88 -2.78 6.90 -1.84
C ILE A 88 -4.11 6.91 -2.58
N ASN A 89 -4.07 6.49 -3.85
CA ASN A 89 -5.24 6.41 -4.71
C ASN A 89 -5.52 4.97 -5.13
N ALA A 90 -6.78 4.53 -5.02
CA ALA A 90 -7.22 3.20 -5.45
C ALA A 90 -7.06 2.96 -6.98
N ALA A 91 -6.89 4.02 -7.78
CA ALA A 91 -6.56 3.94 -9.20
C ALA A 91 -5.16 3.34 -9.48
N GLU A 92 -4.28 3.27 -8.48
CA GLU A 92 -2.94 2.68 -8.62
C GLU A 92 -2.94 1.14 -8.54
N GLY A 93 -4.02 0.56 -8.02
CA GLY A 93 -4.17 -0.88 -7.85
C GLY A 93 -3.55 -1.45 -6.56
N PRO A 94 -3.83 -2.72 -6.22
CA PRO A 94 -3.55 -3.29 -4.91
C PRO A 94 -2.06 -3.37 -4.57
N ALA A 95 -1.19 -3.64 -5.55
CA ALA A 95 0.24 -3.74 -5.34
C ALA A 95 0.85 -2.37 -4.96
N MET A 96 0.46 -1.32 -5.67
CA MET A 96 0.95 0.04 -5.41
C MET A 96 0.40 0.60 -4.12
N VAL A 97 -0.88 0.35 -3.80
CA VAL A 97 -1.48 0.75 -2.51
C VAL A 97 -0.71 0.12 -1.34
N ARG A 98 -0.44 -1.19 -1.39
CA ARG A 98 0.35 -1.87 -0.34
C ARG A 98 1.76 -1.33 -0.23
N LYS A 99 2.43 -1.08 -1.35
CA LYS A 99 3.76 -0.47 -1.37
C LYS A 99 3.72 0.92 -0.72
N ALA A 100 2.78 1.77 -1.10
CA ALA A 100 2.67 3.11 -0.52
C ALA A 100 2.40 3.08 0.99
N LEU A 101 1.52 2.18 1.46
CA LEU A 101 1.31 1.98 2.90
C LEU A 101 2.58 1.53 3.62
N GLN A 102 3.34 0.61 3.04
CA GLN A 102 4.62 0.18 3.60
C GLN A 102 5.62 1.34 3.71
N MET A 103 5.73 2.15 2.65
CA MET A 103 6.67 3.27 2.58
C MET A 103 6.26 4.46 3.46
N ALA A 104 4.96 4.69 3.64
CA ALA A 104 4.46 5.74 4.52
C ALA A 104 4.80 5.49 6.00
N LYS A 105 5.14 4.24 6.39
CA LYS A 105 5.47 3.85 7.77
C LYS A 105 4.40 4.36 8.74
N ASP A 106 4.71 5.27 9.66
CA ASP A 106 3.75 5.81 10.63
C ASP A 106 3.18 7.18 10.26
N ALA A 107 3.46 7.66 9.05
CA ALA A 107 2.97 8.95 8.57
C ALA A 107 1.46 8.93 8.31
N SER A 108 0.80 10.06 8.56
CA SER A 108 -0.62 10.18 8.27
C SER A 108 -0.88 10.24 6.76
N VAL A 109 -1.84 9.44 6.29
CA VAL A 109 -2.12 9.22 4.85
C VAL A 109 -3.41 9.89 4.39
N ASP A 110 -3.38 10.36 3.15
CA ASP A 110 -4.51 10.93 2.41
C ASP A 110 -5.00 9.91 1.38
N LEU A 111 -6.25 9.49 1.51
CA LEU A 111 -6.81 8.35 0.79
C LEU A 111 -7.87 8.81 -0.20
N THR A 112 -7.79 8.36 -1.44
CA THR A 112 -8.82 8.61 -2.46
C THR A 112 -9.31 7.31 -3.09
N PHE A 113 -10.63 7.11 -3.06
CA PHE A 113 -11.30 6.05 -3.78
C PHE A 113 -12.31 6.64 -4.75
N ASN A 114 -12.06 6.45 -6.05
CA ASN A 114 -13.01 6.83 -7.09
C ASN A 114 -13.50 5.57 -7.81
N ALA A 115 -14.79 5.26 -7.69
CA ALA A 115 -15.37 4.05 -8.25
C ALA A 115 -15.20 3.92 -9.77
N LYS A 116 -15.08 5.06 -10.49
CA LYS A 116 -14.92 5.07 -11.95
C LYS A 116 -13.50 4.76 -12.40
N THR A 117 -12.49 5.16 -11.62
CA THR A 117 -11.07 5.03 -12.00
C THR A 117 -10.31 3.99 -11.18
N ALA A 118 -10.91 3.46 -10.11
CA ALA A 118 -10.29 2.48 -9.23
C ALA A 118 -9.91 1.22 -10.00
N GLN A 119 -8.65 0.81 -9.85
CA GLN A 119 -8.12 -0.44 -10.40
C GLN A 119 -8.27 -1.61 -9.41
N MET A 120 -9.11 -1.43 -8.38
CA MET A 120 -9.37 -2.44 -7.36
C MET A 120 -10.77 -2.30 -6.76
N LYS A 121 -11.33 -3.43 -6.31
CA LYS A 121 -12.65 -3.46 -5.66
C LYS A 121 -12.61 -2.68 -4.34
N ARG A 122 -13.70 -1.97 -4.04
CA ARG A 122 -13.91 -1.23 -2.78
C ARG A 122 -13.54 -2.04 -1.54
N LYS A 123 -14.04 -3.28 -1.43
CA LYS A 123 -13.75 -4.18 -0.30
C LYS A 123 -12.25 -4.46 -0.15
N VAL A 124 -11.54 -4.66 -1.25
CA VAL A 124 -10.09 -4.92 -1.23
C VAL A 124 -9.35 -3.66 -0.78
N PHE A 125 -9.75 -2.49 -1.27
CA PHE A 125 -9.14 -1.22 -0.89
C PHE A 125 -9.26 -0.99 0.63
N PHE A 126 -10.48 -1.05 1.17
CA PHE A 126 -10.72 -0.86 2.60
C PHE A 126 -10.04 -1.91 3.48
N ASN A 127 -9.97 -3.17 3.03
CA ASN A 127 -9.19 -4.19 3.74
C ASN A 127 -7.69 -3.83 3.81
N CYS A 128 -7.11 -3.28 2.74
CA CYS A 128 -5.70 -2.88 2.74
C CYS A 128 -5.40 -1.70 3.68
N ILE A 129 -6.27 -0.69 3.71
CA ILE A 129 -6.05 0.52 4.52
C ILE A 129 -6.57 0.36 5.96
N GLY A 130 -7.46 -0.60 6.21
CA GLY A 130 -8.18 -0.76 7.48
C GLY A 130 -7.27 -1.03 8.67
N GLU A 131 -6.17 -1.75 8.47
CA GLU A 131 -5.15 -2.01 9.51
C GLU A 131 -4.52 -0.71 10.06
N ARG A 132 -4.64 0.40 9.32
CA ARG A 132 -3.99 1.68 9.62
C ARG A 132 -4.98 2.81 9.80
N VAL A 133 -6.21 2.52 10.21
CA VAL A 133 -7.27 3.54 10.36
C VAL A 133 -6.86 4.71 11.27
N GLY A 134 -6.04 4.47 12.29
CA GLY A 134 -5.51 5.52 13.17
C GLY A 134 -4.52 6.49 12.50
N GLN A 135 -4.00 6.15 11.32
CA GLN A 135 -3.07 6.97 10.54
C GLN A 135 -3.78 7.75 9.43
N TRP A 136 -5.10 7.67 9.30
CA TRP A 136 -5.79 8.37 8.20
C TRP A 136 -5.90 9.86 8.51
N ARG A 137 -5.45 10.71 7.58
CA ARG A 137 -5.63 12.16 7.62
C ARG A 137 -6.91 12.57 6.87
N THR A 138 -7.06 12.09 5.64
CA THR A 138 -8.24 12.35 4.81
C THR A 138 -8.69 11.10 4.08
N LEU A 139 -10.00 10.99 3.83
CA LEU A 139 -10.60 9.95 3.01
C LEU A 139 -11.64 10.57 2.07
N VAL A 140 -11.37 10.53 0.77
CA VAL A 140 -12.26 11.04 -0.27
C VAL A 140 -12.88 9.86 -1.01
N LEU A 141 -14.22 9.74 -0.94
CA LEU A 141 -15.00 8.70 -1.60
C LEU A 141 -15.83 9.29 -2.73
N LEU A 142 -15.44 9.01 -3.98
CA LEU A 142 -16.19 9.35 -5.18
C LEU A 142 -16.92 8.10 -5.67
N ILE A 143 -18.08 7.85 -5.06
CA ILE A 143 -18.94 6.72 -5.41
C ILE A 143 -19.93 7.20 -6.48
N GLN A 144 -20.00 6.47 -7.59
CA GLN A 144 -21.11 6.66 -8.53
C GLN A 144 -22.28 5.84 -7.99
N TRP A 145 -23.22 6.52 -7.37
CA TRP A 145 -24.49 5.90 -6.98
C TRP A 145 -25.25 5.60 -8.26
N SER A 146 -25.58 4.34 -8.50
CA SER A 146 -26.57 4.03 -9.51
C SER A 146 -27.93 4.13 -8.86
N VAL A 147 -28.93 4.69 -9.56
CA VAL A 147 -30.32 4.78 -9.06
C VAL A 147 -30.86 3.39 -8.66
N ARG A 148 -30.30 2.32 -9.22
CA ARG A 148 -30.65 0.93 -8.91
C ARG A 148 -30.24 0.50 -7.49
N ASP A 149 -29.22 1.12 -6.90
CA ASP A 149 -28.76 0.78 -5.54
C ASP A 149 -29.71 1.32 -4.46
N PHE A 150 -30.60 2.26 -4.80
CA PHE A 150 -31.66 2.74 -3.90
C PHE A 150 -32.92 1.88 -3.95
N ILE A 151 -33.10 1.04 -4.99
CA ILE A 151 -34.24 0.11 -5.10
C ILE A 151 -33.80 -1.25 -4.54
N LEU A 152 -33.32 -1.27 -3.29
CA LEU A 152 -33.11 -2.49 -2.51
C LEU A 152 -33.70 -2.25 -1.13
N GLY A 153 -35.03 -2.38 -1.07
CA GLY A 153 -35.77 -2.21 0.17
C GLY A 153 -37.27 -2.16 0.02
N ASP A 154 -37.86 -2.76 -1.01
CA ASP A 154 -39.28 -3.12 -0.99
C ASP A 154 -39.43 -4.42 -1.78
N GLY A 155 -39.85 -5.50 -1.11
CA GLY A 155 -40.38 -6.65 -1.81
C GLY A 155 -39.68 -8.00 -1.65
N ASP A 156 -39.16 -8.33 -0.46
CA ASP A 156 -39.43 -9.68 0.06
C ASP A 156 -40.85 -9.69 0.66
N LEU A 157 -41.85 -9.37 -0.18
CA LEU A 157 -43.19 -9.91 0.02
C LEU A 157 -43.07 -11.36 -0.41
N GLN A 158 -42.73 -12.22 0.55
CA GLN A 158 -43.03 -13.63 0.44
C GLN A 158 -44.50 -13.75 0.05
N SER A 159 -44.73 -14.06 -1.22
CA SER A 159 -46.02 -14.54 -1.71
C SER A 159 -46.34 -15.81 -0.96
N VAL A 160 -47.00 -15.67 0.20
CA VAL A 160 -47.65 -16.78 0.90
C VAL A 160 -48.73 -17.29 -0.05
N ALA A 161 -48.48 -18.44 -0.66
CA ALA A 161 -49.46 -19.13 -1.48
C ALA A 161 -50.70 -19.44 -0.61
N PRO A 162 -51.93 -19.20 -1.10
CA PRO A 162 -53.14 -19.57 -0.37
C PRO A 162 -53.17 -21.09 -0.25
N THR A 163 -53.12 -21.57 0.98
CA THR A 163 -53.32 -22.99 1.29
C THR A 163 -54.80 -23.30 1.06
N GLU A 164 -55.11 -24.12 0.07
CA GLU A 164 -56.49 -24.55 -0.18
C GLU A 164 -57.03 -25.33 1.02
N PRO A 165 -58.25 -25.04 1.51
CA PRO A 165 -58.93 -25.87 2.48
C PRO A 165 -59.39 -27.17 1.80
N GLY A 166 -58.70 -28.26 2.11
CA GLY A 166 -59.10 -29.61 1.72
C GLY A 166 -60.53 -29.91 2.16
N GLY A 167 -61.39 -30.21 1.18
CA GLY A 167 -62.78 -30.58 1.39
C GLY A 167 -62.91 -31.83 2.25
N ALA A 168 -63.72 -31.72 3.31
CA ALA A 168 -64.21 -32.86 4.06
C ALA A 168 -65.22 -33.63 3.20
N SER A 169 -64.87 -34.88 2.88
CA SER A 169 -65.79 -35.85 2.29
C SER A 169 -66.67 -36.43 3.41
N LEU A 170 -67.97 -36.21 3.30
CA LEU A 170 -69.01 -36.84 4.12
C LEU A 170 -69.13 -38.32 3.73
N ILE A 171 -68.96 -39.21 4.70
CA ILE A 171 -69.42 -40.60 4.64
C ILE A 171 -70.45 -40.77 5.75
N CYS A 172 -71.61 -41.33 5.35
CA CYS A 172 -72.83 -41.67 6.10
C CYS A 172 -73.87 -40.55 6.25
#